data_AF-A0A3L7VLQ8-F1
#
_entry.id   AF-A0A3L7VLQ8-F1
#
_cell.length_a   1.000
_cell.length_b   1.000
_cell.length_c   1.000
_cell.angle_alpha   90.00
_cell.angle_beta   90.00
_cell.angle_gamma   90.00
#
_symmetry.space_group_name_H-M   'P 1'
#
loop_
_entity.id
_entity.type
_entity.pdbx_description
1 polymer ?
#
loop_
_entity_poly.entity_id
_entity_poly.type
_entity_poly.pdbx_seq_one_letter_code
_entity_poly.pdbx_strand_id
1 'polypeptide(L)' 'MNFIDTQLADWKLVYRILHGQLSRQPDLLDSPFFEALQGYLQRIARQEGVDGTDHGAWDEWLGNQAGRCTLRN' A
#
# COMPACT_ATOMS: atom_id res chain seq x y z
N MET A 1 -5.37 -21.26 8.27
CA MET A 1 -4.67 -20.19 7.53
C MET A 1 -5.42 -19.94 6.23
N ASN A 2 -6.05 -18.78 6.08
CA ASN A 2 -6.73 -18.41 4.84
C ASN A 2 -5.69 -17.89 3.85
N PHE A 3 -5.63 -18.48 2.67
CA PHE A 3 -4.67 -18.11 1.62
C PHE A 3 -4.92 -16.68 1.07
N ILE A 4 -6.16 -16.19 1.18
CA ILE A 4 -6.57 -14.87 0.67
C ILE A 4 -6.04 -13.73 1.56
N ASP A 5 -6.04 -13.91 2.87
CA ASP A 5 -5.52 -12.91 3.82
C ASP A 5 -4.00 -12.73 3.67
N THR A 6 -3.27 -13.81 3.39
CA THR A 6 -1.83 -13.74 3.11
C THR A 6 -1.53 -13.06 1.78
N GLN A 7 -2.35 -13.30 0.76
CA GLN A 7 -2.15 -12.69 -0.56
C GLN A 7 -2.38 -11.17 -0.55
N LEU A 8 -3.41 -10.70 0.17
CA LEU A 8 -3.66 -9.27 0.32
C LEU A 8 -2.52 -8.57 1.08
N ALA A 9 -2.00 -9.20 2.12
CA ALA A 9 -0.86 -8.68 2.86
C ALA A 9 0.40 -8.53 1.98
N ASP A 10 0.69 -9.52 1.14
CA ASP A 10 1.81 -9.46 0.19
C ASP A 10 1.62 -8.34 -0.84
N TRP A 11 0.40 -8.16 -1.36
CA TRP A 11 0.12 -7.06 -2.30
C TRP A 11 0.25 -5.68 -1.67
N LYS A 12 -0.20 -5.51 -0.41
CA LYS A 12 0.04 -4.27 0.35
C LYS A 12 1.54 -4.02 0.51
N LEU A 13 2.33 -5.04 0.82
CA LEU A 13 3.79 -4.93 0.93
C LEU A 13 4.45 -4.51 -0.40
N VAL A 14 4.13 -5.21 -1.49
CA VAL A 14 4.68 -4.92 -2.83
C VAL A 14 4.33 -3.49 -3.26
N TYR A 15 3.07 -3.08 -3.08
CA TYR A 15 2.64 -1.72 -3.39
C TYR A 15 3.44 -0.68 -2.61
N ARG A 16 3.61 -0.86 -1.29
CA ARG A 16 4.37 0.08 -0.46
C ARG A 16 5.82 0.21 -0.90
N ILE A 17 6.46 -0.90 -1.28
CA ILE A 17 7.84 -0.89 -1.80
C ILE A 17 7.90 -0.08 -3.10
N LEU A 18 7.01 -0.36 -4.05
CA LEU A 18 6.99 0.33 -5.36
C LEU A 18 6.64 1.82 -5.21
N HIS A 19 5.62 2.13 -4.42
CA HIS A 19 5.21 3.50 -4.13
C HIS A 19 6.36 4.30 -3.47
N GLY A 20 7.12 3.67 -2.57
CA GLY A 20 8.31 4.28 -1.97
C GLY A 20 9.46 4.55 -2.96
N GLN A 21 9.49 3.89 -4.13
CA GLN A 21 10.49 4.12 -5.17
C GLN A 21 10.09 5.20 -6.19
N LEU A 22 8.86 5.73 -6.17
CA LEU A 22 8.38 6.69 -7.18
C LEU A 22 9.28 7.92 -7.33
N SER A 23 9.86 8.42 -6.23
CA SER A 23 10.79 9.56 -6.25
C SER A 23 12.10 9.27 -7.00
N ARG A 24 12.50 8.00 -7.08
CA ARG A 24 13.74 7.54 -7.73
C ARG A 24 13.51 6.89 -9.10
N GLN A 25 12.28 6.45 -9.35
CA GLN A 25 11.86 5.74 -10.56
C GLN A 25 10.50 6.28 -11.01
N PRO A 26 10.45 7.46 -11.64
CA PRO A 26 9.19 8.09 -12.06
C PRO A 26 8.42 7.25 -13.09
N ASP A 27 9.12 6.45 -13.91
CA ASP A 27 8.54 5.53 -14.90
C ASP A 27 7.55 4.51 -14.30
N LEU A 28 7.60 4.29 -12.99
CA LEU A 28 6.62 3.46 -12.28
C LEU A 28 5.21 4.06 -12.33
N LEU A 29 5.06 5.38 -12.45
CA LEU A 29 3.76 6.04 -12.61
C LEU A 29 3.06 5.59 -13.89
N ASP A 30 3.82 5.37 -14.97
CA ASP A 30 3.31 4.92 -16.26
C ASP A 30 3.23 3.39 -16.37
N SER A 31 3.54 2.66 -15.29
CA SER A 31 3.50 1.21 -15.26
C SER A 31 2.06 0.70 -15.15
N PRO A 32 1.53 -0.04 -16.15
CA PRO A 32 0.18 -0.59 -16.08
C PRO A 32 0.01 -1.55 -14.90
N PHE A 33 1.09 -2.21 -14.49
CA PHE A 33 1.09 -3.08 -13.32
C PHE A 33 0.89 -2.28 -12.02
N PHE A 34 1.62 -1.18 -11.87
CA PHE A 34 1.52 -0.34 -10.68
C PHE A 34 0.14 0.32 -10.56
N GLU A 35 -0.39 0.84 -11.67
CA GLU A 35 -1.75 1.39 -11.72
C GLU A 35 -2.81 0.33 -11.36
N ALA A 36 -2.71 -0.88 -11.94
CA ALA A 36 -3.64 -1.96 -11.66
C ALA A 36 -3.57 -2.42 -10.20
N LEU A 37 -2.36 -2.49 -9.62
CA LEU A 37 -2.16 -2.84 -8.21
C LEU A 37 -2.78 -1.79 -7.28
N GLN A 38 -2.53 -0.50 -7.56
CA GLN A 38 -3.14 0.59 -6.80
C GLN A 38 -4.67 0.54 -6.88
N GLY A 39 -5.23 0.41 -8.08
CA GLY A 39 -6.67 0.34 -8.29
C GLY A 39 -7.32 -0.87 -7.61
N TYR A 40 -6.65 -2.03 -7.65
CA TYR A 40 -7.09 -3.22 -6.92
C TYR A 40 -7.15 -2.95 -5.42
N LEU A 41 -6.07 -2.45 -4.82
CA LEU A 41 -5.99 -2.20 -3.38
C LEU A 41 -6.99 -1.13 -2.93
N GLN A 42 -7.17 -0.05 -3.69
CA GLN A 42 -8.17 0.98 -3.40
C GLN A 42 -9.60 0.41 -3.42
N ARG A 43 -9.90 -0.53 -4.32
CA ARG A 43 -11.21 -1.19 -4.36
C ARG A 43 -11.44 -2.04 -3.11
N ILE A 44 -10.43 -2.78 -2.65
CA ILE A 44 -10.55 -3.58 -1.42
C ILE A 44 -10.69 -2.69 -0.19
N ALA A 45 -9.87 -1.64 -0.07
CA ALA A 45 -9.97 -0.67 1.02
C ALA A 45 -11.38 -0.06 1.13
N ARG A 46 -11.98 0.32 -0.01
CA ARG A 46 -13.37 0.82 -0.05
C ARG A 46 -14.40 -0.22 0.41
N GLN A 47 -14.19 -1.50 0.08
CA GLN A 47 -15.06 -2.59 0.57
C GLN A 47 -14.94 -2.78 2.08
N GLU A 48 -13.79 -2.47 2.66
CA GLU A 48 -13.53 -2.47 4.11
C GLU A 48 -13.91 -1.14 4.79
N GLY A 49 -14.50 -0.18 4.05
CA GLY A 49 -14.95 1.11 4.59
C GLY A 49 -13.84 2.16 4.75
N VAL A 50 -12.65 1.91 4.20
CA VAL A 50 -11.54 2.87 4.20
C VAL A 50 -11.65 3.80 2.99
N ASP A 51 -11.62 5.11 3.24
CA ASP A 51 -11.54 6.11 2.19
C ASP A 51 -10.10 6.20 1.66
N GLY A 52 -9.86 5.61 0.49
CA GLY A 52 -8.54 5.66 -0.17
C GLY A 52 -8.13 7.03 -0.72
N THR A 53 -8.95 8.08 -0.54
CA THR A 53 -8.58 9.48 -0.84
C THR A 53 -8.00 10.20 0.38
N ASP A 54 -8.33 9.71 1.59
CA ASP A 54 -7.67 10.11 2.82
C ASP A 54 -6.32 9.40 2.90
N HIS A 55 -5.23 10.18 2.75
CA HIS A 55 -3.88 9.65 2.78
C HIS A 55 -3.52 8.99 4.11
N GLY A 56 -4.06 9.49 5.23
CA GLY A 56 -3.81 8.92 6.56
C GLY A 56 -4.51 7.56 6.73
N ALA A 57 -5.79 7.50 6.38
CA ALA A 57 -6.56 6.25 6.43
C ALA A 57 -6.00 5.19 5.46
N TRP A 58 -5.57 5.63 4.27
CA TRP A 58 -4.92 4.78 3.28
C TRP A 58 -3.58 4.21 3.77
N ASP A 59 -2.72 5.04 4.34
CA ASP A 59 -1.43 4.61 4.88
C ASP A 59 -1.59 3.61 6.04
N GLU A 60 -2.51 3.89 6.96
CA GLU A 60 -2.81 3.00 8.08
C GLU A 60 -3.31 1.63 7.57
N TRP A 61 -4.24 1.64 6.61
CA TRP A 61 -4.81 0.42 6.03
C TRP A 61 -3.78 -0.41 5.26
N LEU A 62 -2.83 0.22 4.59
CA LEU A 62 -1.69 -0.45 3.95
C LEU A 62 -0.73 -1.09 4.96
N GLY A 63 -0.86 -0.76 6.24
CA GLY A 63 0.04 -1.21 7.30
C GLY A 63 1.38 -0.47 7.26
N ASN A 64 1.41 0.77 6.77
CA ASN A 64 2.51 1.67 7.06
C ASN A 64 2.51 1.89 8.57
N GLN A 65 3.32 1.12 9.29
CA GLN A 65 3.62 1.44 10.66
C GLN A 65 4.27 2.82 10.61
N ALA A 66 3.57 3.84 11.13
CA ALA A 66 4.20 5.08 11.57
C ALA A 66 5.45 4.63 12.31
N GLY A 67 6.61 4.86 11.68
CA GLY A 67 7.84 4.21 12.07
C GLY A 67 7.94 4.30 13.57
N ARG A 68 8.07 3.16 14.25
CA ARG A 68 8.58 3.15 15.61
C ARG A 68 9.90 3.91 15.54
N CYS A 69 9.84 5.22 15.74
CA CYS A 69 10.91 6.02 16.29
C CYS A 69 11.07 5.58 17.74
N THR A 70 11.30 4.29 17.96
CA THR A 70 11.92 3.80 19.18
C THR A 70 13.37 4.20 19.05
N LEU A 71 13.67 5.37 19.60
CA LEU A 71 14.90 5.69 20.33
C LEU A 71 15.90 4.52 20.32
N ARG A 72 16.99 4.64 19.57
CA ARG A 72 18.19 3.86 19.87
C ARG A 72 19.18 4.85 20.49
N ASN A 73 19.28 4.71 21.81
CA ASN A 73 20.18 5.43 22.72
C ASN A 73 21.62 5.42 22.22
#